data_AF-A0A8J6R6G0-F1
#
_entry.id   AF-A0A8J6R6G0-F1
#
_cell.length_a   1.000
_cell.length_b   1.000
_cell.length_c   1.000
_cell.angle_alpha   90.00
_cell.angle_beta   90.00
_cell.angle_gamma   90.00
#
_symmetry.space_group_name_H-M   'P 1'
#
loop_
_entity.id
_entity.type
_entity.pdbx_description
1 polymer ?
#
loop_
_entity_poly.entity_id
_entity_poly.type
_entity_poly.pdbx_seq_one_letter_code
_entity_poly.pdbx_strand_id
1 'polypeptide(L)' 'MGKVDNGRVSVNAYGVLGALAFPLLFKVFKPKRRLKPDDVDQTKLQLAQQIIQELVGFRFRFSLVLAEPSPQKL' A
#
# COMPACT_ATOMS: atom_id res chain seq x y z
N MET A 1 -3.34 1.05 8.67
CA MET A 1 -4.52 0.16 8.73
C MET A 1 -5.10 -0.04 7.33
N GLY A 2 -5.11 -1.27 6.81
CA GLY A 2 -5.87 -1.62 5.62
C GLY A 2 -7.29 -2.04 6.05
N LYS A 3 -8.33 -1.39 5.51
CA LYS A 3 -9.72 -1.74 5.78
C LYS A 3 -10.21 -2.67 4.68
N VAL A 4 -10.83 -3.79 5.05
CA VAL A 4 -11.50 -4.68 4.09
C VAL A 4 -12.97 -4.29 4.07
N ASP A 5 -13.34 -3.39 3.17
CA ASP A 5 -14.74 -3.08 2.88
C ASP A 5 -15.11 -3.75 1.55
N ASN A 6 -16.17 -4.56 1.56
CA ASN A 6 -16.75 -5.22 0.37
C ASN A 6 -15.78 -6.11 -0.45
N GLY A 7 -14.75 -6.69 0.19
CA GLY A 7 -13.80 -7.56 -0.49
C GLY A 7 -12.76 -6.83 -1.35
N ARG A 8 -12.60 -5.52 -1.15
CA ARG A 8 -11.45 -4.74 -1.62
C ARG A 8 -10.53 -4.48 -0.45
N VAL A 9 -9.23 -4.49 -0.70
CA VAL A 9 -8.20 -4.19 0.29
C VAL A 9 -7.48 -2.92 -0.19
N SER A 10 -7.14 -2.02 0.72
CA SER A 10 -6.30 -0.87 0.40
C SER A 10 -4.96 -0.90 1.15
N VAL A 11 -3.93 -0.38 0.49
CA VAL A 11 -2.67 0.03 1.11
C VAL A 11 -2.64 1.55 1.04
N ASN A 12 -2.51 2.19 2.20
CA ASN A 12 -2.53 3.64 2.35
C ASN A 12 -1.15 4.08 2.85
N ALA A 13 -0.59 5.13 2.26
CA ALA A 13 0.64 5.76 2.70
C ALA A 13 0.35 7.18 3.21
N TYR A 14 1.03 7.51 4.31
CA TYR A 14 0.96 8.81 4.97
C TYR A 14 2.37 9.36 5.17
N GLY A 15 2.52 10.67 5.03
CA GLY A 15 3.70 11.40 5.40
C GLY A 15 3.58 11.89 6.83
N VAL A 16 4.71 11.92 7.54
CA VAL A 16 4.80 12.49 8.88
C VAL A 16 5.84 13.61 8.85
N LEU A 17 5.43 14.82 9.22
CA LEU A 17 6.30 15.99 9.34
C LEU A 17 6.09 16.63 10.72
N GLY A 18 7.04 16.41 11.63
CA GLY A 18 6.85 16.77 13.04
C GLY A 18 5.65 16.04 13.64
N ALA A 19 4.68 16.78 14.16
CA ALA A 19 3.44 16.23 14.70
C ALA A 19 2.33 16.04 13.65
N LEU A 20 2.55 16.44 12.39
CA LEU A 20 1.53 16.39 11.34
C LEU A 20 1.62 15.08 10.55
N ALA A 21 0.52 14.33 10.52
CA ALA A 21 0.32 13.23 9.58
C ALA A 21 -0.59 13.67 8.44
N PHE A 22 -0.20 13.42 7.19
CA PHE A 22 -0.97 13.79 6.01
C PHE A 22 -0.99 12.66 4.96
N PRO A 23 -2.09 12.49 4.20
CA PRO A 23 -2.16 11.44 3.19
C PRO A 23 -1.19 11.72 2.05
N LEU A 24 -0.55 10.67 1.55
CA LEU A 24 0.31 10.74 0.36
C LEU A 24 -0.36 10.08 -0.82
N LEU A 25 -0.61 8.77 -0.70
CA LEU A 25 -1.18 7.96 -1.77
C LEU A 25 -1.89 6.75 -1.17
N PHE A 26 -2.83 6.18 -1.92
CA PHE A 26 -3.36 4.86 -1.61
C PHE A 26 -3.58 4.06 -2.88
N LYS A 27 -3.47 2.73 -2.76
CA LYS A 27 -3.84 1.80 -3.81
C LYS A 27 -4.88 0.83 -3.29
N VAL A 28 -5.85 0.51 -4.14
CA VAL A 28 -6.93 -0.45 -3.84
C VAL A 28 -6.75 -1.66 -4.74
N PHE A 29 -6.87 -2.84 -4.17
CA PHE A 29 -6.74 -4.11 -4.88
C PHE A 29 -7.80 -5.13 -4.47
N LYS A 30 -7.95 -6.16 -5.29
CA LYS A 30 -8.78 -7.31 -5.00
C LYS A 30 -7.91 -8.46 -4.47
N PRO A 31 -8.26 -9.09 -3.35
CA PRO A 31 -7.53 -10.25 -2.84
C PRO A 31 -7.81 -11.50 -3.70
N LYS A 32 -6.83 -12.43 -3.78
CA LYS A 32 -6.85 -13.68 -4.58
C LYS A 32 -8.22 -14.36 -4.75
N ARG A 33 -8.95 -14.51 -3.65
CA ARG A 33 -10.27 -15.19 -3.62
C ARG A 33 -11.35 -14.53 -4.50
N ARG A 34 -11.13 -13.31 -5.02
CA ARG A 34 -12.08 -12.58 -5.87
C ARG A 34 -11.45 -12.03 -7.15
N LEU A 35 -10.29 -12.54 -7.57
CA LEU A 35 -9.70 -12.20 -8.87
C LEU A 35 -10.55 -12.82 -9.98
N LYS A 36 -10.90 -12.04 -11.00
CA LYS A 36 -11.36 -12.54 -12.29
C LYS A 36 -10.16 -13.14 -13.05
N PRO A 37 -10.39 -13.96 -14.10
CA PRO A 37 -9.30 -14.57 -14.88
C PRO A 37 -8.23 -13.58 -15.38
N ASP A 38 -8.63 -12.34 -15.67
CA ASP A 38 -7.73 -11.28 -16.14
C ASP A 38 -7.20 -10.35 -15.04
N ASP A 39 -7.63 -10.53 -13.78
CA ASP A 39 -7.12 -9.71 -12.67
C ASP A 39 -5.74 -10.25 -12.22
N VAL A 40 -4.74 -9.37 -12.19
CA VAL A 40 -3.41 -9.70 -11.66
C VAL A 40 -3.47 -9.78 -10.14
N ASP A 41 -3.02 -10.91 -9.58
CA ASP A 41 -2.82 -11.02 -8.14
C ASP A 41 -1.74 -10.07 -7.66
N GLN A 42 -2.08 -9.25 -6.66
CA GLN A 42 -1.15 -8.32 -6.05
C GLN A 42 -1.14 -8.50 -4.53
N THR A 43 0.06 -8.62 -3.99
CA THR A 43 0.31 -8.66 -2.55
C THR A 43 0.37 -7.26 -1.96
N LYS A 44 0.14 -7.13 -0.65
CA LYS A 44 0.32 -5.86 0.05
C LYS A 44 1.74 -5.30 -0.11
N LEU A 45 2.75 -6.18 -0.16
CA LEU A 45 4.16 -5.78 -0.33
C LEU A 45 4.41 -5.19 -1.73
N GLN A 46 3.89 -5.83 -2.78
CA GLN A 46 4.00 -5.29 -4.15
C GLN A 46 3.33 -3.92 -4.27
N LEU A 47 2.16 -3.73 -3.63
CA LEU A 47 1.47 -2.44 -3.62
C LEU A 47 2.24 -1.38 -2.84
N ALA A 48 2.82 -1.73 -1.68
CA ALA A 48 3.69 -0.83 -0.93
C ALA A 48 4.90 -0.40 -1.78
N GLN A 49 5.53 -1.33 -2.50
CA GLN A 49 6.65 -1.01 -3.40
C GLN A 49 6.22 -0.05 -4.52
N GLN A 50 5.08 -0.28 -5.16
CA GLN A 50 4.57 0.62 -6.20
C GLN A 50 4.30 2.03 -5.66
N ILE A 51 3.71 2.14 -4.45
CA ILE A 51 3.48 3.43 -3.81
C ILE A 51 4.81 4.16 -3.57
N ILE A 52 5.83 3.48 -3.04
CA ILE A 52 7.15 4.08 -2.82
C ILE A 52 7.76 4.56 -4.14
N GLN A 53 7.70 3.73 -5.19
CA GLN A 53 8.23 4.08 -6.51
C GLN A 53 7.55 5.32 -7.10
N GLU A 54 6.21 5.42 -7.01
CA GLU A 54 5.47 6.61 -7.46
C GLU A 54 5.87 7.86 -6.68
N LEU A 55 5.96 7.77 -5.36
CA LEU A 55 6.33 8.92 -4.53
C LEU A 55 7.77 9.39 -4.82
N VAL A 56 8.71 8.46 -5.02
CA VAL A 56 10.07 8.81 -5.47
C VAL A 56 10.04 9.45 -6.87
N GLY A 57 9.19 8.97 -7.77
CA GLY A 57 8.93 9.59 -9.07
C GLY A 57 8.42 11.03 -8.95
N PHE A 58 7.59 11.31 -7.94
CA PHE A 58 7.14 12.65 -7.57
C PHE A 58 8.19 13.47 -6.81
N ARG A 59 9.44 12.99 -6.73
CA ARG A 59 10.57 13.64 -6.06
C ARG A 59 10.44 13.74 -4.54
N PHE A 60 9.58 12.94 -3.91
CA PHE A 60 9.62 12.79 -2.45
C PHE A 60 10.94 12.13 -2.03
N ARG A 61 11.54 12.68 -0.98
CA ARG A 61 12.74 12.13 -0.33
C ARG A 61 12.35 11.70 1.07
N PHE A 62 12.58 10.42 1.38
CA PHE A 62 12.25 9.82 2.67
C PHE A 62 13.53 9.52 3.44
N SER A 63 13.56 9.88 4.72
CA SER A 63 14.63 9.44 5.63
C SER A 63 14.34 8.07 6.26
N LEU A 64 13.05 7.71 6.36
CA LEU A 64 12.58 6.45 6.94
C LEU A 64 11.22 6.09 6.33
N VAL A 65 11.02 4.81 6.03
CA VAL A 65 9.72 4.24 5.66
C VAL A 65 9.40 3.13 6.64
N LEU A 66 8.24 3.24 7.30
CA LEU A 66 7.72 2.22 8.21
C LEU A 66 6.56 1.49 7.54
N ALA A 67 6.56 0.16 7.64
CA ALA A 67 5.52 -0.69 7.08
C ALA A 67 5.06 -1.69 8.12
N GLU A 68 3.76 -1.98 8.14
CA GLU A 68 3.18 -3.00 8.99
C GLU A 68 3.69 -4.39 8.56
N PRO A 69 4.17 -5.23 9.50
CA PRO A 69 4.55 -6.60 9.18
C PRO A 69 3.34 -7.36 8.63
N SER A 70 3.50 -7.95 7.45
CA SER A 70 2.51 -8.87 6.89
C SER A 70 2.90 -10.30 7.30
N PRO A 71 2.01 -11.10 7.90
CA PRO A 71 2.35 -12.48 8.24
C PRO A 71 2.73 -13.23 6.96
N GLN A 72 3.99 -13.68 6.89
CA GLN A 72 4.42 -14.62 5.87
C GLN A 72 3.80 -15.97 6.23
N LYS A 73 2.95 -16.50 5.34
CA LYS A 73 2.63 -17.93 5.43
C LYS A 73 3.90 -18.69 5.06
N LEU A 74 4.61 -19.22 6.05
CA LEU A 74 5.53 -20.33 5.88
C LEU A 74 4.76 -21.56 5.40
#